data_AF-A0AAQ3VIC2-F1
#
_entry.id   AF-A0AAQ3VIC2-F1
#
_cell.length_a   1.000
_cell.length_b   1.000
_cell.length_c   1.000
_cell.angle_alpha   90.00
_cell.angle_beta   90.00
_cell.angle_gamma   90.00
#
_symmetry.space_group_name_H-M   'P 1'
#
loop_
_entity.id
_entity.type
_entity.pdbx_description
1 polymer ?
#
loop_
_entity_poly.entity_id
_entity_poly.type
_entity_poly.pdbx_seq_one_letter_code
_entity_poly.pdbx_strand_id
1 'polypeptide(L)'
;MTGLAVEENVRRYRAIASLCRQAAAFRPLQRCSLLAQANEWEHRAVAELEGHFSGSVTPFERPCAERLQGTTGRESIRREAYSEE
;
A
#
# COMPACT_ATOMS: atom_id res chain seq x y z
N MET A 1 -0.77 2.27 23.93
CA MET A 1 -1.26 3.46 23.22
C MET A 1 -2.67 3.18 22.73
N THR A 2 -3.61 4.12 22.82
CA THR A 2 -4.99 3.90 22.30
C THR A 2 -5.03 4.07 20.78
N GLY A 3 -5.99 3.43 20.09
CA GLY A 3 -6.11 3.53 18.62
C GLY A 3 -6.28 4.97 18.12
N LEU A 4 -6.99 5.82 18.86
CA LEU A 4 -7.14 7.24 18.54
C LEU A 4 -5.81 8.01 18.55
N ALA A 5 -4.88 7.64 19.44
CA ALA A 5 -3.56 8.26 19.50
C ALA A 5 -2.70 7.86 18.30
N VAL A 6 -2.79 6.59 17.87
CA VAL A 6 -2.12 6.08 16.65
C VAL A 6 -2.60 6.84 15.42
N GLU A 7 -3.91 6.97 15.23
CA GLU A 7 -4.46 7.68 14.07
C GLU A 7 -4.01 9.15 14.01
N GLU A 8 -3.98 9.83 15.15
CA GLU A 8 -3.54 11.22 15.23
C GLU A 8 -2.03 11.36 14.92
N ASN A 9 -1.20 10.43 15.41
CA ASN A 9 0.23 10.38 15.07
C ASN A 9 0.43 10.18 13.56
N VAL A 10 -0.29 9.24 12.96
CA VAL A 10 -0.24 8.95 11.52
C VAL A 10 -0.64 10.18 10.70
N ARG A 11 -1.73 10.88 11.09
CA ARG A 11 -2.15 12.12 10.45
C ARG A 11 -1.07 13.19 10.53
N ARG A 12 -0.46 13.40 11.69
CA ARG A 12 0.62 14.38 11.88
C ARG A 12 1.85 14.04 11.04
N TYR A 13 2.33 12.81 11.06
CA TYR A 13 3.50 12.40 10.30
C TYR A 13 3.30 12.57 8.79
N ARG A 14 2.13 12.19 8.26
CA ARG A 14 1.79 12.41 6.85
C ARG A 14 1.68 13.89 6.47
N ALA A 15 1.16 14.72 7.37
CA ALA A 15 1.10 16.17 7.16
C ALA A 15 2.51 16.78 7.08
N ILE A 16 3.41 16.39 7.99
CA ILE A 16 4.80 16.85 7.98
C ILE A 16 5.52 16.39 6.70
N ALA A 17 5.35 15.13 6.29
CA ALA A 17 5.92 14.63 5.04
C ALA A 17 5.46 15.43 3.81
N SER A 18 4.17 15.78 3.77
CA SER A 18 3.59 16.59 2.70
C SER A 18 4.16 18.01 2.70
N LEU A 19 4.32 18.61 3.87
CA LEU A 19 4.97 19.92 4.02
C LEU A 19 6.43 19.88 3.56
N CYS A 20 7.19 18.85 3.90
CA CYS A 20 8.57 18.67 3.44
C CYS A 20 8.64 18.59 1.91
N ARG A 21 7.74 17.85 1.25
CA ARG A 21 7.64 17.80 -0.23
C ARG A 21 7.31 19.16 -0.84
N GLN A 22 6.38 19.90 -0.23
CA GLN A 22 6.04 21.25 -0.68
C GLN A 22 7.25 22.19 -0.54
N ALA A 23 7.93 22.18 0.61
CA ALA A 23 9.13 22.97 0.83
C ALA A 23 10.25 22.64 -0.17
N ALA A 24 10.39 21.36 -0.55
CA ALA A 24 11.38 20.90 -1.51
C ALA A 24 11.17 21.48 -2.92
N ALA A 25 9.92 21.85 -3.27
CA ALA A 25 9.62 22.52 -4.54
C ALA A 25 10.13 23.97 -4.59
N PHE A 26 10.15 24.66 -3.44
CA PHE A 26 10.57 26.06 -3.34
C PHE A 26 12.05 26.24 -2.95
N ARG A 27 12.73 25.17 -2.52
CA ARG A 27 14.11 25.20 -2.01
C ARG A 27 15.01 24.20 -2.75
N PRO A 28 15.42 24.48 -4.00
CA PRO A 28 16.16 23.52 -4.83
C PRO A 28 17.48 23.06 -4.20
N LEU A 29 18.19 23.96 -3.49
CA LEU A 29 19.44 23.62 -2.79
C LEU A 29 19.25 22.62 -1.63
N GLN A 30 18.07 22.62 -0.99
CA GLN A 30 17.76 21.76 0.15
C GLN A 30 16.82 20.60 -0.24
N ARG A 31 16.47 20.49 -1.54
CA ARG A 31 15.44 19.58 -2.04
C ARG A 31 15.70 18.15 -1.61
N CYS A 32 16.92 17.64 -1.80
CA CYS A 32 17.26 16.26 -1.46
C CYS A 32 17.11 15.99 0.05
N SER A 33 17.54 16.91 0.90
CA SER A 33 17.39 16.81 2.36
C SER A 33 15.91 16.79 2.76
N LEU A 34 15.11 17.70 2.22
CA LEU A 34 13.68 17.80 2.51
C LEU A 34 12.91 16.55 2.02
N LEU A 35 13.26 16.00 0.87
CA LEU A 35 12.66 14.75 0.38
C LEU A 35 13.06 13.54 1.23
N ALA A 36 14.30 13.48 1.71
CA ALA A 36 14.73 12.45 2.65
C ALA A 36 13.95 12.53 3.98
N GLN A 37 13.78 13.74 4.52
CA GLN A 37 12.94 13.98 5.70
C GLN A 37 11.49 13.56 5.46
N ALA A 38 10.92 13.89 4.30
CA ALA A 38 9.56 13.48 3.96
C ALA A 38 9.40 11.94 3.99
N ASN A 39 10.36 11.23 3.42
CA ASN A 39 10.37 9.77 3.40
C ASN A 39 10.51 9.16 4.80
N GLU A 40 11.34 9.77 5.65
CA GLU A 40 11.48 9.33 7.05
C GLU A 40 10.16 9.46 7.82
N TRP A 41 9.44 10.58 7.65
CA TRP A 41 8.13 10.76 8.29
C TRP A 41 7.08 9.78 7.77
N GLU A 42 7.11 9.44 6.48
CA GLU A 42 6.22 8.43 5.91
C GLU A 42 6.50 7.04 6.49
N HIS A 43 7.77 6.65 6.60
CA HIS A 43 8.14 5.41 7.25
C HIS A 43 7.67 5.35 8.71
N ARG A 44 7.80 6.44 9.47
CA ARG A 44 7.29 6.52 10.84
C ARG A 44 5.77 6.34 10.90
N ALA A 45 5.04 6.93 9.95
CA ALA A 45 3.58 6.77 9.87
C ALA A 45 3.18 5.31 9.57
N VAL A 46 3.91 4.64 8.68
CA VAL A 46 3.68 3.22 8.35
C VAL A 46 4.01 2.34 9.55
N ALA A 47 5.17 2.54 10.18
CA ALA A 47 5.58 1.76 11.36
C ALA A 47 4.59 1.89 12.53
N GLU A 48 4.01 3.08 12.74
CA GLU A 48 2.98 3.29 13.77
C GLU A 48 1.70 2.48 13.47
N LEU A 49 1.27 2.44 12.20
CA LEU A 49 0.14 1.63 11.77
C LEU A 49 0.44 0.13 11.91
N GLU A 50 1.58 -0.32 11.43
CA GLU A 50 2.01 -1.72 11.49
C GLU A 50 2.12 -2.20 12.94
N GLY A 51 2.67 -1.38 13.84
CA GLY A 51 2.73 -1.68 15.27
C GLY A 51 1.35 -1.78 15.91
N HIS A 52 0.41 -0.92 15.51
CA HIS A 52 -0.97 -0.97 16.00
C HIS A 52 -1.71 -2.23 15.54
N PHE A 53 -1.62 -2.56 14.25
CA PHE A 53 -2.31 -3.72 13.68
C PHE A 53 -1.68 -5.05 14.08
N SER A 54 -0.35 -5.12 14.22
CA SER A 54 0.34 -6.35 14.65
C SER A 54 -0.09 -6.80 16.05
N GLY A 55 -0.50 -5.87 16.92
CA GLY A 55 -1.07 -6.19 18.24
C GLY A 55 -2.55 -6.54 18.22
N SER A 56 -3.27 -6.26 17.12
CA SER A 56 -4.72 -6.48 16.99
C SER A 56 -5.09 -7.68 16.11
N VAL A 57 -4.13 -8.35 15.47
CA VAL A 57 -4.38 -9.61 14.76
C VAL A 57 -4.66 -10.72 15.78
N THR A 58 -5.89 -10.75 16.28
CA THR A 58 -6.46 -11.97 16.82
C THR A 58 -6.78 -12.89 15.62
N PRO A 59 -6.42 -14.18 15.66
CA PRO A 59 -6.66 -15.10 14.55
C PRO A 59 -8.14 -15.54 14.56
N PHE A 60 -9.05 -14.66 14.15
CA PHE A 60 -10.48 -14.97 14.03
C PHE A 60 -11.15 -13.92 13.13
N GLU A 61 -11.64 -14.13 11.91
CA GLU A 61 -11.85 -15.31 11.08
C GLU A 61 -11.50 -14.94 9.63
N ARG A 62 -10.88 -15.87 8.89
CA ARG A 62 -11.03 -15.90 7.44
C ARG A 62 -11.96 -17.06 7.13
N PRO A 63 -13.20 -16.86 6.66
CA PRO A 63 -13.79 -17.80 5.73
C PRO A 63 -13.02 -17.63 4.43
N CYS A 64 -12.00 -18.46 4.27
CA CYS A 64 -11.22 -18.55 3.04
C CYS A 64 -12.07 -19.28 2.00
N ALA A 65 -12.62 -18.52 1.05
CA ALA A 65 -13.17 -18.98 -0.24
C ALA A 65 -14.38 -19.91 -0.20
N GLU A 66 -15.59 -19.34 -0.27
CA GLU A 66 -16.74 -20.06 -0.82
C GLU A 66 -16.96 -19.70 -2.30
N ARG A 67 -16.44 -20.62 -3.15
CA ARG A 67 -17.10 -21.11 -4.38
C ARG A 67 -17.11 -20.21 -5.63
N LEU A 68 -15.97 -20.16 -6.33
CA LEU A 68 -15.98 -20.23 -7.79
C LEU A 68 -15.86 -21.71 -8.18
N GLN A 69 -17.00 -22.40 -8.28
CA GLN A 69 -17.05 -23.64 -9.03
C GLN A 69 -16.71 -23.30 -10.48
N GLY A 70 -15.57 -23.80 -10.94
CA GLY A 70 -15.25 -23.81 -12.36
C GLY A 70 -16.30 -24.66 -13.08
N THR A 71 -17.19 -24.00 -13.82
CA THR A 71 -17.89 -24.67 -14.92
C THR A 71 -16.97 -24.58 -16.13
N THR A 72 -16.25 -25.68 -16.34
CA THR A 72 -15.63 -26.11 -17.58
C THR A 72 -16.37 -25.56 -18.81
N GLY A 73 -15.82 -24.50 -19.40
CA GLY A 73 -16.36 -23.81 -20.56
C GLY A 73 -15.43 -23.96 -21.76
N ARG A 74 -15.32 -25.18 -22.28
CA ARG A 74 -15.16 -25.49 -23.71
C ARG A 74 -14.07 -24.68 -24.45
N GLU A 75 -12.80 -25.04 -24.23
CA GLU A 75 -11.72 -24.78 -25.20
C GLU A 75 -12.09 -25.45 -26.53
N SER A 76 -12.68 -24.66 -27.42
CA SER A 76 -12.91 -25.04 -28.80
C SER A 76 -11.60 -24.84 -29.54
N ILE A 77 -10.83 -25.93 -29.65
CA ILE A 77 -9.73 -26.07 -30.57
C ILE A 77 -10.25 -25.76 -31.98
N ARG A 78 -9.96 -24.56 -32.49
CA ARG A 78 -10.00 -24.29 -33.92
C ARG A 78 -8.57 -24.31 -34.42
N ARG A 79 -8.12 -25.52 -34.78
CA ARG A 79 -7.03 -25.70 -35.74
C ARG A 79 -7.60 -25.34 -37.11
N GLU A 80 -7.22 -24.19 -37.64
CA GLU A 80 -7.23 -23.91 -39.08
C GLU A 80 -5.83 -23.34 -39.36
N ALA A 81 -4.88 -24.20 -39.73
CA ALA A 81 -4.54 -24.51 -41.11
C ALA A 81 -4.04 -23.27 -41.88
N TYR A 82 -2.83 -22.81 -41.53
CA TYR A 82 -1.93 -22.25 -42.55
C TYR A 82 -1.23 -23.44 -43.20
N SER A 83 -1.84 -23.93 -44.29
CA SER A 83 -1.15 -24.75 -45.27
C SER A 83 -0.34 -23.77 -46.10
N GLU A 84 0.98 -23.86 -45.97
CA GLU A 84 1.90 -23.28 -46.93
C GLU A 84 1.75 -24.02 -48.26
N GLU A 85 1.49 -23.29 -49.34
CA GLU A 85 1.92 -23.62 -50.70
C GLU A 85 1.98 -22.34 -51.55
#